data_AF-A0A3S1CXA5-F1
#
_entry.id   AF-A0A3S1CXA5-F1
#
_cell.length_a   1.000
_cell.length_b   1.000
_cell.length_c   1.000
_cell.angle_alpha   90.00
_cell.angle_beta   90.00
_cell.angle_gamma   90.00
#
_symmetry.space_group_name_H-M   'P 1'
#
loop_
_entity.id
_entity.type
_entity.pdbx_description
1 polymer ?
#
loop_
_entity_poly.entity_id
_entity_poly.type
_entity_poly.pdbx_seq_one_letter_code
_entity_poly.pdbx_strand_id
1 'polypeptide(L)' 'MTKSKLLLAGLLALILAPVAALAQALPDLGGKKVVVVTENAYPPLQFIDAKTGKQIGWEY' A
#
# COMPACT_ATOMS: atom_id res chain seq x y z
N MET A 1 19.91 -15.49 33.80
CA MET A 1 20.70 -14.97 32.67
C MET A 1 21.50 -13.75 33.14
N THR A 2 22.77 -13.60 32.74
CA THR A 2 23.58 -12.44 33.14
C THR A 2 23.18 -11.20 32.33
N LYS A 3 23.31 -9.99 32.90
CA LYS A 3 22.94 -8.71 32.25
C LYS A 3 23.60 -8.51 30.87
N SER A 4 24.84 -8.98 30.72
CA SER A 4 25.58 -8.96 29.45
C SER A 4 24.91 -9.80 28.36
N LYS A 5 24.32 -10.96 28.69
CA LYS A 5 23.58 -11.79 27.72
C LYS A 5 22.29 -11.11 27.25
N LEU A 6 21.63 -10.35 28.13
CA LEU A 6 20.43 -9.57 27.78
C LEU A 6 20.78 -8.38 26.87
N LEU A 7 21.88 -7.68 27.13
CA LEU A 7 22.37 -6.60 26.26
C LEU A 7 22.72 -7.10 24.86
N LEU A 8 23.41 -8.25 24.77
CA LEU A 8 23.78 -8.84 23.48
C LEU A 8 22.54 -9.29 22.70
N ALA A 9 21.56 -9.90 23.37
CA ALA A 9 20.29 -10.28 22.75
C ALA A 9 19.50 -9.06 22.25
N GLY A 10 19.49 -7.96 23.01
CA GLY A 10 18.86 -6.71 22.60
C GLY A 10 19.53 -6.08 21.38
N LEU A 11 20.87 -6.07 21.35
CA LEU A 11 21.63 -5.57 20.20
C LEU A 11 21.39 -6.41 18.95
N LEU A 12 21.36 -7.74 19.09
CA LEU A 12 21.06 -8.65 17.99
C LEU A 12 19.62 -8.45 17.46
N ALA A 13 18.65 -8.23 18.35
CA ALA A 13 17.28 -7.93 17.96
C ALA A 13 17.17 -6.62 17.16
N LEU A 14 17.93 -5.59 17.53
CA LEU A 14 17.99 -4.32 16.79
C LEU A 14 18.60 -4.49 15.39
N ILE A 15 19.61 -5.34 15.24
CA ILE A 15 20.25 -5.63 13.95
C ILE A 15 19.32 -6.42 13.03
N LEU A 16 18.52 -7.34 13.58
CA LEU A 16 17.64 -8.21 12.79
C LEU A 16 16.25 -7.61 12.54
N ALA A 17 15.84 -6.56 13.25
CA ALA A 17 14.55 -5.89 13.06
C ALA A 17 14.23 -5.51 11.60
N PRO A 18 15.17 -5.00 10.77
CA PRO A 18 14.89 -4.62 9.39
C PRO A 18 14.56 -5.80 8.46
N VAL A 19 15.00 -7.02 8.82
CA VAL A 19 14.73 -8.23 8.02
C VAL A 19 13.24 -8.57 8.00
N ALA A 20 12.50 -8.19 9.04
CA ALA A 20 11.05 -8.35 9.11
C ALA A 20 10.27 -7.27 8.32
N ALA A 21 10.95 -6.25 7.80
CA ALA A 21 10.34 -5.10 7.11
C ALA A 21 10.49 -5.16 5.57
N LEU A 22 10.81 -6.33 5.00
CA LEU A 22 10.89 -6.48 3.55
C LEU A 22 9.48 -6.46 2.94
N ALA A 23 9.19 -5.42 2.16
CA ALA A 23 7.98 -5.38 1.35
C ALA A 23 8.01 -6.53 0.34
N GLN A 24 6.87 -7.19 0.16
CA GLN A 24 6.75 -8.23 -0.87
C GLN A 24 6.90 -7.60 -2.26
N ALA A 25 7.70 -8.21 -3.11
CA ALA A 25 7.77 -7.82 -4.52
C ALA A 25 6.40 -8.03 -5.17
N LEU A 26 5.92 -7.02 -5.89
CA LEU A 26 4.73 -7.13 -6.73
C LEU A 26 5.12 -7.65 -8.12
N PRO A 27 4.26 -8.44 -8.79
CA PRO A 27 4.48 -8.83 -10.17
C PRO A 27 4.56 -7.61 -11.10
N ASP A 28 5.48 -7.64 -12.06
CA ASP A 28 5.53 -6.64 -13.13
C ASP A 28 4.39 -6.89 -14.13
N LEU A 29 3.59 -5.86 -14.39
CA LEU A 29 2.52 -5.91 -15.39
C LEU A 29 3.01 -5.69 -16.82
N GLY A 30 4.27 -5.32 -17.03
CA GLY A 30 4.86 -5.13 -18.35
C GLY A 30 4.22 -4.00 -19.15
N GLY A 31 3.84 -2.91 -18.49
CA GLY A 31 3.20 -1.74 -19.13
C GLY A 31 1.76 -1.97 -19.60
N LYS A 32 1.10 -3.04 -19.13
CA LYS A 32 -0.32 -3.32 -19.46
C LYS A 32 -1.24 -2.21 -18.95
N LYS A 33 -2.24 -1.89 -19.76
CA LYS A 33 -3.36 -1.04 -19.34
C LYS A 33 -4.27 -1.84 -18.41
N VAL A 34 -4.51 -1.29 -17.22
CA VAL A 34 -5.46 -1.84 -16.24
C VAL A 34 -6.73 -1.01 -16.31
N VAL A 35 -7.86 -1.67 -16.51
CA VAL A 35 -9.19 -1.03 -16.46
C VAL A 35 -9.78 -1.31 -15.08
N VAL A 36 -10.10 -0.24 -14.36
CA VAL A 36 -10.75 -0.30 -13.04
C VAL A 36 -12.16 0.22 -13.21
N VAL A 37 -13.11 -0.42 -12.55
CA VAL A 37 -14.51 0.02 -12.49
C VAL A 37 -14.79 0.45 -11.06
N THR A 38 -15.37 1.64 -10.91
CA THR A 38 -15.82 2.18 -9.64
C THR A 38 -17.32 2.42 -9.70
N GLU A 39 -17.97 2.43 -8.54
CA GLU A 39 -19.41 2.64 -8.48
C GLU A 39 -19.74 4.12 -8.74
N ASN A 40 -20.75 4.38 -9.59
CA ASN A 40 -21.17 5.75 -9.93
C ASN A 40 -22.18 6.34 -8.92
N ALA A 41 -22.04 6.01 -7.64
CA ALA A 41 -23.04 6.30 -6.61
C ALA A 41 -22.58 7.29 -5.54
N TYR A 42 -21.35 7.81 -5.63
CA TYR A 42 -20.76 8.63 -4.56
C TYR A 42 -20.31 10.02 -5.03
N PRO A 43 -21.23 10.96 -5.36
CA PRO A 43 -20.83 12.36 -5.55
C PRO A 43 -20.28 12.95 -4.22
N PRO A 44 -19.18 13.74 -4.24
CA PRO A 44 -18.39 14.20 -5.40
C PRO A 44 -17.16 13.32 -5.72
N LEU A 45 -17.09 12.11 -5.19
CA LEU A 45 -15.91 11.24 -5.19
C LEU A 45 -15.86 10.33 -6.43
N GLN A 46 -16.95 9.66 -6.76
CA GLN A 46 -17.08 8.75 -7.90
C GLN A 46 -18.49 8.87 -8.49
N PHE A 47 -18.61 9.60 -9.60
CA PHE A 47 -19.89 9.81 -10.27
C PHE A 47 -19.73 10.11 -11.76
N ILE A 48 -20.82 9.99 -12.51
CA ILE A 48 -20.90 10.43 -13.90
C ILE A 48 -21.40 11.87 -13.92
N ASP A 49 -20.62 12.77 -14.52
CA ASP A 49 -21.09 14.14 -14.78
C ASP A 49 -22.26 14.10 -15.78
N ALA A 50 -23.41 14.63 -15.36
CA ALA A 50 -24.63 14.58 -16.15
C ALA A 50 -24.54 15.37 -17.47
N LYS A 51 -23.63 16.34 -17.58
CA LYS A 51 -23.49 17.18 -18.78
C LYS A 51 -22.60 16.52 -19.85
N THR A 52 -21.53 15.86 -19.42
CA THR A 52 -20.48 15.33 -20.30
C THR A 52 -20.50 13.81 -20.44
N GLY A 53 -21.19 13.11 -19.53
CA GLY A 53 -21.20 11.64 -19.47
C GLY A 53 -19.86 11.03 -19.02
N LYS A 54 -18.92 11.85 -18.54
CA LYS A 54 -17.60 11.39 -18.10
C LYS A 54 -17.63 10.97 -16.63
N GLN A 55 -16.92 9.89 -16.32
CA GLN A 55 -16.62 9.50 -14.94
C GLN A 55 -15.64 10.50 -14.34
N ILE A 56 -16.02 11.14 -13.24
CA ILE A 56 -15.23 12.17 -12.54
C ILE A 56 -15.35 12.03 -11.02
N GLY A 57 -14.45 12.69 -10.30
CA GLY A 57 -14.50 12.86 -8.85
C GLY A 57 -13.12 12.70 -8.19
N TRP A 58 -13.09 12.82 -6.86
CA TRP A 58 -11.88 12.71 -6.05
C TRP A 58 -11.77 11.31 -5.43
N GLU A 59 -10.68 10.60 -5.70
CA GLU A 59 -10.32 9.36 -4.99
C GLU A 59 -9.29 9.68 -3.89
N TYR A 60 -9.28 8.88 -2.81
CA TYR A 60 -8.39 9.03 -1.66
C TYR A 60 -7.03 8.35 -1.89
#